data_AF-A0A925ALM3-F1
#
_entry.id   AF-A0A925ALM3-F1
#
_cell.length_a   1.000
_cell.length_b   1.000
_cell.length_c   1.000
_cell.angle_alpha   90.00
_cell.angle_beta   90.00
_cell.angle_gamma   90.00
#
_symmetry.space_group_name_H-M   'P 1'
#
loop_
_entity.id
_entity.type
_entity.pdbx_description
1 polymer ?
#
loop_
_entity_poly.entity_id
_entity_poly.type
_entity_poly.pdbx_seq_one_letter_code
_entity_poly.pdbx_strand_id
1 'polypeptide(L)' 'MAILVTGGSGYVGLNVVEALAAAGREVVSFDITLPPPAAGAALSALPGTVRPVDGDVLDGGA' A
#
# COMPACT_ATOMS: atom_id res chain seq x y z
N MET A 1 0.32 -15.18 -0.03
CA MET A 1 1.70 -14.63 -0.08
C MET A 1 1.55 -13.16 -0.33
N ALA A 2 2.01 -12.34 0.60
CA ALA A 2 1.83 -10.89 0.54
C ALA A 2 2.89 -10.24 -0.36
N ILE A 3 2.48 -9.21 -1.10
CA ILE A 3 3.37 -8.37 -1.92
C ILE A 3 3.65 -7.08 -1.14
N LEU A 4 4.93 -6.81 -0.85
CA LEU A 4 5.35 -5.54 -0.26
C LEU A 4 5.56 -4.50 -1.36
N VAL A 5 4.93 -3.33 -1.22
CA VAL A 5 5.15 -2.17 -2.08
C VAL A 5 5.72 -1.04 -1.21
N THR A 6 6.98 -0.69 -1.45
CA THR A 6 7.62 0.49 -0.84
C THR A 6 7.23 1.76 -1.60
N GLY A 7 7.01 2.87 -0.91
CA GLY A 7 6.48 4.09 -1.52
C GLY A 7 5.00 3.94 -1.91
N GLY A 8 4.27 3.06 -1.24
CA GLY A 8 2.92 2.64 -1.62
C GLY A 8 1.82 3.68 -1.42
N SER A 9 2.11 4.79 -0.73
CA SER A 9 1.21 5.94 -0.57
C SER A 9 1.51 7.06 -1.57
N GLY A 10 2.64 6.99 -2.28
CA GLY A 10 3.00 7.89 -3.36
C GLY A 10 2.12 7.74 -4.62
N TYR A 11 2.28 8.66 -5.57
CA TYR A 11 1.46 8.72 -6.79
C TYR A 11 1.49 7.40 -7.59
N VAL A 12 2.68 6.89 -7.90
CA VAL A 12 2.82 5.62 -8.64
C VAL A 12 2.49 4.43 -7.73
N GLY A 13 2.94 4.47 -6.47
CA GLY A 13 2.73 3.38 -5.51
C GLY A 13 1.24 3.07 -5.32
N LEU A 14 0.40 4.08 -5.17
CA LEU A 14 -1.05 3.90 -5.04
C LEU A 14 -1.67 3.17 -6.23
N ASN A 15 -1.27 3.51 -7.46
CA ASN A 15 -1.77 2.84 -8.67
C ASN A 15 -1.31 1.38 -8.73
N VAL A 16 -0.07 1.09 -8.29
CA VAL A 16 0.43 -0.28 -8.22
C VAL A 16 -0.33 -1.08 -7.16
N VAL A 17 -0.53 -0.51 -5.98
CA VAL A 17 -1.31 -1.11 -4.88
C VAL A 17 -2.75 -1.39 -5.33
N GLU A 18 -3.39 -0.42 -5.98
CA GLU A 18 -4.73 -0.56 -6.55
C GLU A 18 -4.80 -1.70 -7.57
N ALA A 19 -3.89 -1.75 -8.54
CA ALA A 19 -3.87 -2.80 -9.55
C ALA A 19 -3.69 -4.20 -8.95
N LEU A 20 -2.81 -4.33 -7.95
CA LEU A 20 -2.59 -5.59 -7.24
C LEU A 20 -3.81 -6.01 -6.41
N ALA A 21 -4.41 -5.07 -5.67
CA ALA A 21 -5.60 -5.31 -4.88
C ALA A 21 -6.82 -5.64 -5.75
N ALA A 22 -6.99 -4.97 -6.89
CA ALA A 22 -8.00 -5.29 -7.90
C ALA A 22 -7.83 -6.70 -8.46
N ALA A 23 -6.59 -7.19 -8.56
CA ALA A 23 -6.27 -8.57 -8.93
C ALA A 23 -6.42 -9.60 -7.78
N GLY A 24 -7.06 -9.21 -6.66
CA GLY A 24 -7.34 -10.07 -5.51
C GLY A 24 -6.10 -10.43 -4.70
N ARG A 25 -5.02 -9.64 -4.80
CA ARG A 25 -3.77 -9.92 -4.08
C ARG A 25 -3.79 -9.32 -2.67
N GLU A 26 -3.01 -9.93 -1.79
CA GLU A 26 -2.66 -9.39 -0.49
C GLU A 26 -1.46 -8.45 -0.66
N VAL A 27 -1.62 -7.19 -0.26
CA VAL A 27 -0.62 -6.13 -0.45
C VAL A 27 -0.30 -5.46 0.88
N VAL A 28 0.98 -5.35 1.19
CA VAL A 28 1.48 -4.47 2.26
C VAL A 28 1.99 -3.20 1.60
N SER A 29 1.31 -2.08 1.85
CA SER A 29 1.71 -0.76 1.35
C SER A 29 2.55 -0.08 2.42
N PHE A 30 3.85 0.05 2.18
CA PHE A 30 4.82 0.62 3.13
C PHE A 30 5.33 1.96 2.62
N ASP A 31 5.18 3.02 3.41
CA ASP A 31 5.59 4.37 3.01
C ASP A 31 5.77 5.26 4.25
N ILE A 32 6.50 6.37 4.11
CA ILE A 32 6.75 7.37 5.16
C ILE A 32 5.47 8.12 5.57
N THR A 33 4.39 7.97 4.81
CA THR A 33 3.06 8.48 5.14
C THR A 33 1.99 7.45 4.82
N LEU A 34 0.89 7.47 5.56
CA LEU A 34 -0.29 6.66 5.22
C LEU A 34 -1.01 7.22 3.99
N PRO A 35 -1.71 6.37 3.21
CA PRO A 35 -2.45 6.84 2.05
C PRO A 35 -3.56 7.82 2.47
N PRO A 36 -3.89 8.82 1.64
CA PRO A 36 -5.00 9.74 1.92
C PRO A 36 -6.31 8.98 2.20
N PRO A 37 -7.21 9.47 3.06
CA PRO A 37 -8.44 8.75 3.42
C PRO A 37 -9.29 8.31 2.22
N ALA A 38 -9.37 9.15 1.18
CA ALA A 38 -10.08 8.82 -0.06
C ALA A 38 -9.47 7.61 -0.80
N ALA A 39 -8.14 7.53 -0.84
CA ALA A 39 -7.43 6.37 -1.41
C ALA A 39 -7.63 5.13 -0.55
N GLY A 40 -7.54 5.26 0.79
CA GLY A 40 -7.82 4.16 1.71
C GLY A 40 -9.22 3.58 1.53
N ALA A 41 -10.24 4.44 1.39
CA ALA A 41 -11.61 4.01 1.12
C ALA A 41 -11.74 3.27 -0.21
N ALA A 42 -11.17 3.81 -1.29
CA ALA A 42 -11.18 3.17 -2.61
C ALA A 42 -10.50 1.79 -2.60
N LEU A 43 -9.33 1.70 -1.97
CA LEU A 43 -8.58 0.45 -1.86
C LEU A 43 -9.31 -0.61 -1.03
N SER A 44 -10.04 -0.20 0.02
CA SER A 44 -10.81 -1.12 0.87
C SER A 44 -12.01 -1.77 0.17
N ALA A 45 -12.46 -1.20 -0.96
CA ALA A 45 -13.56 -1.72 -1.76
C ALA A 45 -13.11 -2.79 -2.79
N LEU A 46 -11.80 -3.01 -2.92
CA LEU A 46 -11.22 -3.96 -3.87
C LEU A 46 -11.26 -5.40 -3.33
N PRO A 47 -11.23 -6.42 -4.21
CA PRO A 47 -11.30 -7.82 -3.80
C PRO A 47 -10.06 -8.32 -3.03
N GLY A 48 -8.92 -7.66 -3.18
CA GLY A 48 -7.70 -7.93 -2.42
C GLY A 48 -7.67 -7.23 -1.07
N THR A 49 -6.67 -7.57 -0.25
CA THR A 49 -6.47 -6.94 1.05
C THR A 49 -5.27 -6.00 1.00
N VAL A 50 -5.47 -4.73 1.37
CA VAL A 50 -4.39 -3.76 1.49
C VAL A 50 -4.14 -3.45 2.96
N ARG A 51 -2.92 -3.71 3.43
CA ARG A 51 -2.44 -3.31 4.75
C ARG A 51 -1.47 -2.15 4.62
N PRO A 52 -1.90 -0.91 4.92
CA PRO A 52 -0.99 0.22 4.98
C PRO A 52 -0.12 0.14 6.24
N VAL A 53 1.16 0.44 6.10
CA VAL A 53 2.17 0.47 7.16
C VAL A 53 2.96 1.75 7.00
N ASP A 54 2.94 2.57 8.04
CA ASP A 54 3.82 3.73 8.16
C ASP A 54 5.24 3.25 8.52
N GLY A 55 6.23 3.68 7.74
CA GLY A 55 7.63 3.51 8.07
C GLY A 55 8.55 4.06 6.99
N ASP A 56 9.79 4.33 7.38
CA ASP A 56 10.83 4.82 6.47
C ASP A 56 11.69 3.66 5.97
N VAL A 57 11.81 3.52 4.65
CA VAL A 57 12.66 2.49 4.04
C VAL A 57 14.16 2.78 4.24
N LEU A 58 14.49 4.03 4.59
CA LEU A 58 15.85 4.45 4.93
C LEU A 58 16.21 4.16 6.39
N ASP A 59 15.22 3.85 7.24
CA ASP A 59 15.47 3.43 8.62
C ASP A 59 15.71 1.92 8.66
N GLY A 60 16.99 1.55 8.81
CA GLY A 60 17.40 0.14 8.92
C GLY A 60 17.07 -0.52 10.26
N GLY A 61 16.62 0.24 11.26
CA GLY A 61 16.55 -0.19 12.66
C GLY A 61 17.96 -0.40 13.25
N ALA A 62 18.24 0.24 14.39
CA ALA A 62 19.49 0.02 15.13
C ALA A 62 19.47 -1.29 15.94
#